data_AF-B4ET66-F1
#
_entry.id   AF-B4ET66-F1
#
_cell.length_a   1.000
_cell.length_b   1.000
_cell.length_c   1.000
_cell.angle_alpha   90.00
_cell.angle_beta   90.00
_cell.angle_gamma   90.00
#
_symmetry.space_group_name_H-M   'P 1'
#
loop_
_entity.id
_entity.type
_entity.pdbx_description
1 polymer ?
#
loop_
_entity_poly.entity_id
_entity_poly.type
_entity_poly.pdbx_seq_one_letter_code
_entity_poly.pdbx_strand_id
1 'polypeptide(L)'
;MKNDNKGYLLTLICDNSNDKVEKIFLNPKILYIPDVAAKEILLLTNELKGKIDLSAQALTLTLTNKNNGVSVDKECEIKDLLDPDMASLMVKDLINIVRGYDMDEEANVCGW
;
A
#
# COMPACT_ATOMS: atom_id res chain seq x y z
N MET A 1 -21.42 18.75 -1.20
CA MET A 1 -20.72 17.99 -0.13
C MET A 1 -19.25 18.35 -0.25
N LYS A 2 -18.56 18.75 0.82
CA LYS A 2 -17.11 18.99 0.73
C LYS A 2 -16.45 17.64 0.45
N ASN A 3 -15.92 17.45 -0.75
CA ASN A 3 -15.00 16.35 -1.05
C ASN A 3 -13.70 16.64 -0.30
N ASP A 4 -13.71 16.40 1.00
CA ASP A 4 -12.50 16.43 1.79
C ASP A 4 -11.63 15.26 1.29
N ASN A 5 -10.44 15.58 0.76
CA ASN A 5 -9.50 14.56 0.29
C ASN A 5 -9.06 13.71 1.49
N LYS A 6 -9.56 12.47 1.55
CA LYS A 6 -9.26 11.51 2.62
C LYS A 6 -7.92 10.79 2.40
N GLY A 7 -7.28 10.99 1.24
CA GLY A 7 -5.99 10.43 0.89
C GLY A 7 -5.99 8.92 0.63
N TYR A 8 -4.79 8.36 0.52
CA TYR A 8 -4.53 6.94 0.34
C TYR A 8 -3.94 6.38 1.62
N LEU A 9 -4.47 5.27 2.10
CA LEU A 9 -3.98 4.56 3.28
C LEU A 9 -3.09 3.41 2.83
N LEU A 10 -1.82 3.45 3.18
CA LEU A 10 -0.90 2.33 3.03
C LEU A 10 -0.85 1.59 4.37
N THR A 11 -1.21 0.31 4.35
CA THR A 11 -1.25 -0.55 5.53
C THR A 11 -0.34 -1.73 5.31
N LEU A 12 0.52 -2.04 6.28
CA LEU A 12 1.28 -3.27 6.32
C LEU A 12 0.74 -4.13 7.46
N ILE A 13 0.26 -5.32 7.13
CA ILE A 13 -0.38 -6.26 8.04
C ILE A 13 0.51 -7.49 8.17
N CYS A 14 0.61 -8.00 9.39
CA CYS A 14 1.21 -9.28 9.67
C CYS A 14 0.10 -10.32 9.90
N ASP A 15 -0.07 -11.24 8.96
CA ASP A 15 -1.29 -12.07 8.90
C ASP A 15 -1.40 -13.02 10.11
N ASN A 16 -0.26 -13.45 10.67
CA ASN A 16 -0.23 -14.40 11.77
C ASN A 16 -0.51 -13.75 13.15
N SER A 17 -0.15 -12.48 13.33
CA SER A 17 -0.32 -11.79 14.62
C SER A 17 -1.47 -10.78 14.63
N ASN A 18 -2.05 -10.49 13.45
CA ASN A 18 -3.06 -9.46 13.23
C ASN A 18 -2.60 -8.04 13.62
N ASP A 19 -1.29 -7.86 13.82
CA ASP A 19 -0.70 -6.54 14.01
C ASP A 19 -0.57 -5.83 12.68
N LYS A 20 -0.84 -4.53 12.70
CA LYS A 20 -0.72 -3.68 11.53
C LYS A 20 -0.12 -2.34 11.86
N VAL A 21 0.49 -1.75 10.84
CA VAL A 21 0.97 -0.37 10.82
C VAL A 21 0.37 0.29 9.59
N GLU A 22 -0.03 1.55 9.73
CA GLU A 22 -0.76 2.24 8.68
C GLU A 22 -0.33 3.71 8.58
N LYS A 23 -0.23 4.22 7.35
CA LYS A 23 0.14 5.61 7.07
C LYS A 23 -0.73 6.20 5.97
N ILE A 24 -1.20 7.43 6.21
CA ILE A 24 -2.04 8.17 5.27
C ILE A 24 -1.20 9.10 4.41
N PHE A 25 -1.43 9.06 3.10
CA PHE A 25 -0.83 9.92 2.10
C PHE A 25 -1.90 10.79 1.44
N LEU A 26 -1.89 12.10 1.72
CA LEU A 26 -2.82 13.05 1.10
C LEU A 26 -2.50 13.30 -0.37
N ASN A 27 -1.24 13.12 -0.77
CA ASN A 27 -0.79 13.21 -2.16
C ASN A 27 -0.18 11.87 -2.59
N PRO A 28 -0.94 10.99 -3.28
CA PRO A 28 -0.44 9.68 -3.70
C PRO A 28 0.70 9.76 -4.73
N LYS A 29 0.84 10.89 -5.44
CA LYS A 29 1.88 11.03 -6.48
C LYS A 29 3.29 10.97 -5.89
N ILE A 30 3.46 11.28 -4.61
CA ILE A 30 4.76 11.23 -3.95
C ILE A 30 5.32 9.79 -3.90
N LEU A 31 4.43 8.80 -3.88
CA LEU A 31 4.80 7.38 -3.83
C LEU A 31 5.23 6.82 -5.20
N TYR A 32 5.17 7.61 -6.29
CA TYR A 32 5.83 7.25 -7.56
C TYR A 32 7.33 7.52 -7.54
N ILE A 33 7.82 8.30 -6.57
CA ILE A 33 9.25 8.54 -6.40
C ILE A 33 9.82 7.30 -5.70
N PRO A 34 10.70 6.51 -6.35
CA PRO A 34 11.16 5.23 -5.80
C PRO A 34 11.78 5.38 -4.40
N ASP A 35 12.66 6.37 -4.23
CA ASP A 35 13.31 6.66 -2.94
C ASP A 35 12.31 6.97 -1.82
N VAL A 36 11.22 7.68 -2.14
CA VAL A 36 10.17 7.99 -1.16
C VAL A 36 9.40 6.72 -0.82
N ALA A 37 8.96 5.95 -1.84
CA ALA A 37 8.22 4.72 -1.63
C ALA A 37 9.01 3.72 -0.78
N ALA A 38 10.27 3.46 -1.14
CA ALA A 38 11.16 2.56 -0.41
C ALA A 38 11.38 3.02 1.03
N LYS A 39 11.62 4.32 1.24
CA LYS A 39 11.77 4.89 2.59
C LYS A 39 10.51 4.71 3.43
N GLU A 40 9.34 4.95 2.84
CA GLU A 40 8.07 4.83 3.56
C GLU A 40 7.76 3.38 3.94
N ILE A 41 8.02 2.42 3.04
CA ILE A 41 7.92 1.00 3.35
C ILE A 41 8.89 0.62 4.46
N LEU A 42 10.15 1.05 4.38
CA LEU A 42 11.14 0.76 5.42
C LEU A 42 10.72 1.31 6.79
N LEU A 43 10.11 2.49 6.85
CA LEU A 43 9.57 3.06 8.08
C LEU A 43 8.43 2.21 8.66
N LEU A 44 7.48 1.79 7.83
CA LEU A 44 6.39 0.90 8.24
C LEU A 44 6.93 -0.45 8.72
N THR A 45 7.84 -1.06 7.96
CA THR A 45 8.48 -2.32 8.35
C THR A 45 9.22 -2.19 9.68
N ASN A 46 9.96 -1.11 9.91
CA ASN A 46 10.65 -0.89 11.18
C ASN A 46 9.68 -0.68 12.36
N GLU A 47 8.57 0.04 12.15
CA GLU A 47 7.54 0.19 13.17
C GLU A 47 6.91 -1.17 13.53
N LEU A 48 6.63 -2.01 12.51
CA LEU A 48 6.05 -3.33 12.71
C LEU A 48 7.05 -4.29 13.39
N LYS A 49 8.33 -4.26 13.00
CA LYS A 49 9.43 -4.98 13.69
C LYS A 49 9.57 -4.59 15.16
N GLY A 50 9.21 -3.35 15.52
CA GLY A 50 9.20 -2.90 16.90
C GLY A 50 8.09 -3.54 17.74
N LYS A 51 7.05 -4.10 17.11
CA LYS A 51 5.90 -4.75 17.76
C LYS A 51 6.04 -6.27 17.79
N ILE A 52 6.56 -6.87 16.73
CA ILE A 52 6.60 -8.33 16.52
C ILE A 52 7.86 -8.77 15.76
N ASP A 53 8.19 -10.07 15.86
CA ASP A 53 9.26 -10.67 15.06
C ASP A 53 8.78 -11.07 13.67
N LEU A 54 9.24 -10.35 12.64
CA LEU A 54 8.79 -10.53 11.26
C LEU A 54 9.54 -11.64 10.49
N SER A 55 10.51 -12.33 11.10
CA SER A 55 11.43 -13.22 10.36
C SER A 55 10.78 -14.42 9.66
N ALA A 56 9.58 -14.83 10.08
CA ALA A 56 8.87 -16.00 9.55
C ALA A 56 7.37 -15.74 9.29
N GLN A 57 6.96 -14.47 9.19
CA GLN A 57 5.55 -14.12 9.08
C GLN A 57 5.17 -13.76 7.64
N ALA A 58 3.96 -14.18 7.24
CA ALA A 58 3.33 -13.71 6.01
C ALA A 58 2.91 -12.25 6.21
N LEU A 59 3.26 -11.41 5.23
CA LEU A 59 2.98 -9.98 5.26
C LEU A 59 2.09 -9.61 4.10
N THR A 60 1.09 -8.80 4.38
CA THR A 60 0.21 -8.25 3.36
C THR A 60 0.36 -6.73 3.34
N LEU A 61 0.73 -6.20 2.18
CA LEU A 61 0.76 -4.77 1.91
C LEU A 61 -0.54 -4.37 1.22
N THR A 62 -1.32 -3.53 1.90
CA THR A 62 -2.62 -3.05 1.43
C THR A 62 -2.53 -1.55 1.10
N LEU A 63 -3.05 -1.15 -0.06
CA LEU A 63 -3.27 0.25 -0.38
C LEU A 63 -4.76 0.52 -0.60
N THR A 64 -5.32 1.45 0.18
CA THR A 64 -6.73 1.84 0.10
C THR A 64 -6.87 3.30 -0.31
N ASN A 65 -7.57 3.60 -1.40
CA ASN A 65 -8.03 4.96 -1.69
C ASN A 65 -9.23 5.29 -0.79
N LYS A 66 -9.03 6.15 0.21
CA LYS A 66 -10.11 6.48 1.15
C LYS A 66 -11.18 7.40 0.56
N ASN A 67 -10.95 7.95 -0.64
CA ASN A 67 -11.92 8.81 -1.32
C ASN A 67 -13.08 8.01 -1.92
N ASN A 68 -12.82 6.81 -2.47
CA ASN A 68 -13.84 5.92 -3.05
C ASN A 68 -13.96 4.55 -2.36
N GLY A 69 -13.02 4.20 -1.48
CA GLY A 69 -13.03 2.94 -0.73
C GLY A 69 -12.36 1.76 -1.44
N VAL A 70 -11.80 1.95 -2.64
CA VAL A 70 -11.07 0.89 -3.36
C VAL A 70 -9.82 0.50 -2.57
N SER A 71 -9.64 -0.80 -2.34
CA SER A 71 -8.48 -1.36 -1.65
C SER A 71 -7.87 -2.49 -2.47
N VAL A 72 -6.54 -2.54 -2.49
CA VAL A 72 -5.78 -3.58 -3.17
C VAL A 72 -4.75 -4.14 -2.21
N ASP A 73 -4.70 -5.47 -2.13
CA ASP A 73 -3.80 -6.22 -1.27
C ASP A 73 -2.70 -6.89 -2.10
N LYS A 74 -1.50 -6.96 -1.54
CA LYS A 74 -0.34 -7.62 -2.13
C LYS A 74 0.37 -8.42 -1.04
N GLU A 75 0.38 -9.74 -1.19
CA GLU A 75 1.22 -10.61 -0.36
C GLU A 75 2.70 -10.36 -0.67
N CYS A 76 3.52 -10.30 0.38
CA CYS A 76 4.95 -10.02 0.30
C CYS A 76 5.71 -10.67 1.44
N GLU A 77 7.01 -10.87 1.24
CA GLU A 77 7.91 -11.28 2.30
C GLU A 77 8.69 -10.09 2.86
N ILE A 78 9.19 -10.23 4.08
CA ILE A 78 10.02 -9.19 4.71
C ILE A 78 11.23 -8.78 3.84
N LYS A 79 11.82 -9.73 3.09
CA LYS A 79 12.96 -9.47 2.20
C LYS A 79 12.59 -8.47 1.09
N ASP A 80 11.37 -8.55 0.58
CA ASP A 80 10.88 -7.69 -0.51
C ASP A 80 10.63 -6.26 -0.02
N LEU A 81 10.27 -6.11 1.27
CA LEU A 81 10.09 -4.80 1.92
C LEU A 81 11.42 -4.13 2.30
N LEU A 82 12.47 -4.92 2.50
CA LEU A 82 13.81 -4.41 2.83
C LEU A 82 14.66 -4.11 1.59
N ASP A 83 14.29 -4.67 0.44
CA ASP A 83 14.86 -4.33 -0.86
C ASP A 83 14.19 -3.04 -1.39
N PRO A 84 14.94 -1.93 -1.58
CA PRO A 84 14.36 -0.66 -2.04
C PRO A 84 13.70 -0.73 -3.42
N ASP A 85 14.27 -1.52 -4.33
CA ASP A 85 13.77 -1.64 -5.70
C ASP A 85 12.45 -2.41 -5.69
N MET A 86 12.39 -3.53 -4.96
CA MET A 86 11.17 -4.33 -4.80
C MET A 86 10.08 -3.56 -4.05
N ALA A 87 10.43 -2.89 -2.95
CA ALA A 87 9.49 -2.07 -2.18
C ALA A 87 8.86 -0.95 -3.02
N SER A 88 9.68 -0.23 -3.79
CA SER A 88 9.18 0.84 -4.66
C SER A 88 8.31 0.31 -5.81
N LEU A 89 8.67 -0.84 -6.39
CA LEU A 89 7.90 -1.50 -7.43
C LEU A 89 6.52 -1.94 -6.91
N MET A 90 6.47 -2.58 -5.73
CA MET A 90 5.20 -3.01 -5.12
C MET A 90 4.26 -1.84 -4.84
N VAL A 91 4.77 -0.74 -4.28
CA VAL A 91 3.97 0.46 -4.03
C VAL A 91 3.46 1.06 -5.34
N LYS A 92 4.31 1.12 -6.38
CA LYS A 92 3.92 1.61 -7.70
C LYS A 92 2.81 0.75 -8.32
N ASP A 93 2.92 -0.57 -8.23
CA ASP A 93 1.90 -1.50 -8.73
C ASP A 93 0.57 -1.28 -8.01
N LEU A 94 0.58 -1.23 -6.67
CA LEU A 94 -0.60 -0.97 -5.86
C LEU A 94 -1.29 0.36 -6.25
N ILE A 95 -0.53 1.44 -6.38
CA ILE A 95 -1.09 2.75 -6.76
C ILE A 95 -1.68 2.71 -8.17
N ASN A 96 -1.00 2.06 -9.12
CA ASN A 96 -1.50 1.95 -10.48
C ASN A 96 -2.80 1.17 -10.56
N ILE A 97 -2.94 0.09 -9.78
CA ILE A 97 -4.18 -0.68 -9.72
C ILE A 97 -5.29 0.17 -9.09
N VAL A 98 -5.06 0.74 -7.90
CA VAL A 98 -6.07 1.56 -7.21
C VAL A 98 -6.51 2.76 -8.08
N ARG A 99 -5.57 3.41 -8.77
CA ARG A 99 -5.89 4.51 -9.70
C ARG A 99 -6.52 4.04 -11.01
N GLY A 100 -6.30 2.79 -11.42
CA GLY A 100 -7.01 2.17 -12.54
C GLY A 100 -8.50 2.13 -12.28
N TYR A 101 -8.90 1.71 -11.08
CA TYR A 101 -10.31 1.75 -10.65
C TYR A 101 -10.90 3.17 -10.58
N ASP A 102 -10.08 4.20 -10.34
CA ASP A 102 -10.53 5.60 -10.43
C ASP A 102 -10.84 6.02 -11.89
N MET A 103 -10.25 5.36 -12.89
CA MET A 103 -10.47 5.61 -14.33
C MET A 103 -11.49 4.66 -14.95
N ASP A 104 -11.70 3.47 -14.37
CA ASP A 104 -12.62 2.46 -14.88
C ASP A 104 -14.11 2.81 -14.65
N GLU A 105 -14.45 3.83 -13.84
CA GLU A 105 -15.83 4.36 -13.80
C GLU A 105 -16.31 4.92 -15.16
N GLU A 106 -15.41 5.18 -16.13
CA GLU A 106 -15.78 5.53 -17.51
C GLU A 106 -15.79 4.35 -18.49
N ALA A 107 -15.29 3.17 -18.10
CA ALA A 107 -15.25 1.99 -18.97
C ALA A 107 -16.13 0.88 -18.39
N ASN A 108 -17.44 1.06 -18.56
CA ASN A 108 -18.44 0.02 -18.40
C ASN A 108 -18.19 -1.11 -19.42
N VAL A 109 -17.22 -1.99 -19.16
CA VAL A 109 -17.00 -3.22 -19.93
C VAL A 109 -17.43 -4.40 -19.07
N CYS A 110 -18.75 -4.52 -18.93
CA CYS A 110 -19.38 -5.83 -18.85
C CYS A 110 -19.08 -6.53 -20.19
N GLY A 111 -18.03 -7.34 -20.22
CA GLY A 111 -17.64 -8.14 -21.37
C GLY A 111 -17.16 -9.50 -20.87
N TRP A 112 -18.14 -10.37 -20.56
CA TRP A 112 -17.91 -11.81 -20.53
C TRP A 112 -17.76 -12.33 -21.97
#